data_AF-A0A1H3A734-F1
#
_entry.id   AF-A0A1H3A734-F1
#
_cell.length_a   1.000
_cell.length_b   1.000
_cell.length_c   1.000
_cell.angle_alpha   90.00
_cell.angle_beta   90.00
_cell.angle_gamma   90.00
#
_symmetry.space_group_name_H-M   'P 1'
#
loop_
_entity.id
_entity.type
_entity.pdbx_description
1 polymer ?
#
loop_
_entity_poly.entity_id
_entity_poly.type
_entity_poly.pdbx_seq_one_letter_code
_entity_poly.pdbx_strand_id
1 'polypeptide(L)'
;MPHRLFSAAEKSCLERLHFEQNTSLPLAERMRPMRDYIESLLPAQKSPTKTAYIAMLLDRFDQLLSLSNNGKPFIYQKKNAASLHFDIWSVQSEMDSNSPDELVLGYTKTMMGFLLFNTDPKKIAMIGLGGGSLPKYCYRYLPEASIVVVEKDPEVIAVREHFCIPKDDARFQVLCADGADFVNDAANLFDVLIVDGFERTGQPAQLCSQFFYDDCHHALAPDGIMAVNLLHAESKNNIILDRIRHSFNDAVIAIDAQDSTNTIVFACKGAMLDLPDQVVAGRLRGLVCQHTVDLHPTARSILLQRRLNRIACLTSANSRTKPRAC
;
A
#
# COMPACT_ATOMS: atom_id res chain seq x y z
N MET A 1 -5.96 16.61 -17.09
CA MET A 1 -5.15 15.37 -17.15
C MET A 1 -3.70 15.65 -16.74
N PRO A 2 -3.38 15.81 -15.44
CA PRO A 2 -2.00 16.03 -14.96
C PRO A 2 -1.42 14.83 -14.17
N HIS A 3 -2.00 13.62 -14.29
CA HIS A 3 -1.64 12.46 -13.45
C HIS A 3 -0.63 11.48 -14.06
N ARG A 4 -0.05 11.77 -15.23
CA ARG A 4 1.02 10.93 -15.79
C ARG A 4 2.21 11.81 -16.16
N LEU A 5 3.09 12.00 -15.17
CA LEU A 5 4.35 12.74 -15.32
C LEU A 5 5.35 12.07 -16.26
N PHE A 6 5.22 10.76 -16.46
CA PHE A 6 6.07 9.97 -17.35
C PHE A 6 5.24 8.93 -18.09
N SER A 7 5.49 8.76 -19.38
CA SER A 7 5.00 7.66 -20.20
C SER A 7 5.52 6.32 -19.67
N ALA A 8 4.89 5.21 -20.07
CA ALA A 8 5.36 3.87 -19.70
C ALA A 8 6.81 3.62 -20.19
N ALA A 9 7.21 4.22 -21.31
CA ALA A 9 8.56 4.16 -21.84
C ALA A 9 9.56 4.96 -20.97
N GLU A 10 9.16 6.13 -20.49
CA GLU A 10 9.99 6.93 -19.57
C GLU A 10 10.13 6.24 -18.21
N LYS A 11 9.05 5.67 -17.65
CA LYS A 11 9.14 4.84 -16.43
C LYS A 11 10.09 3.65 -16.60
N SER A 12 10.00 2.93 -17.72
CA SER A 12 10.91 1.82 -18.03
C SER A 12 12.36 2.26 -18.27
N CYS A 13 12.59 3.49 -18.71
CA CYS A 13 13.91 4.08 -18.84
C CYS A 13 14.49 4.49 -17.48
N LEU A 14 13.65 5.06 -16.61
CA LEU A 14 13.99 5.42 -15.23
C LEU A 14 14.26 4.17 -14.38
N GLU A 15 13.49 3.09 -14.57
CA GLU A 15 13.72 1.79 -13.93
C GLU A 15 15.02 1.13 -14.40
N ARG A 16 15.39 1.28 -15.68
CA ARG A 16 16.68 0.84 -16.23
C ARG A 16 17.86 1.65 -15.66
N LEU A 17 17.69 2.97 -15.52
CA LEU A 17 18.67 3.84 -14.83
C LEU A 17 18.77 3.51 -13.32
N HIS A 18 17.70 2.98 -12.73
CA HIS A 18 17.68 2.50 -11.35
C HIS A 18 18.46 1.18 -11.16
N PHE A 19 18.55 0.35 -12.21
CA PHE A 19 19.20 -0.96 -12.21
C PHE A 19 20.69 -0.89 -12.54
N GLU A 20 21.12 0.09 -13.33
CA GLU A 20 22.54 0.38 -13.58
C GLU A 20 23.16 1.20 -12.45
N GLN A 21 23.17 0.66 -11.22
CA GLN A 21 23.84 1.33 -10.10
C GLN A 21 25.35 1.08 -10.13
N ASN A 22 26.08 2.02 -10.73
CA ASN A 22 27.44 2.32 -10.31
C ASN A 22 27.32 3.06 -8.96
N THR A 23 27.44 2.31 -7.86
CA THR A 23 27.16 2.79 -6.48
C THR A 23 28.19 3.79 -5.93
N SER A 24 29.21 4.16 -6.70
CA SER A 24 30.29 5.04 -6.27
C SER A 24 30.04 6.55 -6.50
N LEU A 25 29.05 6.93 -7.32
CA LEU A 25 28.79 8.33 -7.67
C LEU A 25 27.70 8.95 -6.76
N PRO A 26 27.85 10.24 -6.35
CA PRO A 26 26.81 10.96 -5.62
C PRO A 26 25.47 10.97 -6.36
N LEU A 27 24.35 10.97 -5.62
CA LEU A 27 22.99 10.97 -6.19
C LEU A 27 22.81 12.10 -7.22
N ALA A 28 23.30 13.31 -6.93
CA ALA A 28 23.21 14.45 -7.85
C ALA A 28 23.88 14.20 -9.21
N GLU A 29 25.01 13.47 -9.24
CA GLU A 29 25.70 13.13 -10.49
C GLU A 29 24.97 12.04 -11.27
N ARG A 30 24.45 11.03 -10.57
CA ARG A 30 23.61 9.97 -11.15
C ARG A 30 22.34 10.55 -11.79
N MET A 31 21.82 11.62 -11.22
CA MET A 31 20.56 12.25 -11.60
C MET A 31 20.71 13.35 -12.67
N ARG A 32 21.95 13.77 -12.98
CA ARG A 32 22.25 14.80 -13.98
C ARG A 32 21.66 14.49 -15.37
N PRO A 33 21.79 13.27 -15.94
CA PRO A 33 21.25 12.99 -17.28
C PRO A 33 19.73 13.19 -17.40
N MET A 34 18.99 12.87 -16.33
CA MET A 34 17.54 13.07 -16.30
C MET A 34 17.18 14.56 -16.17
N ARG A 35 17.92 15.30 -15.33
CA ARG A 35 17.75 16.75 -15.23
C ARG A 35 17.97 17.43 -16.58
N ASP A 36 19.06 17.07 -17.26
CA ASP A 36 19.45 17.59 -18.57
C ASP A 36 18.38 17.23 -19.64
N TYR A 37 17.81 16.04 -19.58
CA TYR A 37 16.69 15.66 -20.45
C TYR A 37 15.47 16.54 -20.23
N ILE A 38 15.03 16.76 -18.98
CA ILE A 38 13.89 17.63 -18.67
C ILE A 38 14.17 19.07 -19.14
N GLU A 39 15.38 19.58 -18.91
CA GLU A 39 15.82 20.91 -19.32
C GLU A 39 15.84 21.06 -20.85
N SER A 40 16.26 20.02 -21.57
CA SER A 40 16.24 19.98 -23.05
C SER A 40 14.84 20.09 -23.65
N LEU A 41 13.77 19.87 -22.88
CA LEU A 41 12.40 20.07 -23.34
C LEU A 41 12.03 21.57 -23.43
N LEU A 42 12.75 22.48 -22.76
CA LEU A 42 12.45 23.93 -22.74
C LEU A 42 12.55 24.59 -24.13
N PRO A 43 13.66 24.44 -24.90
CA PRO A 43 13.80 25.12 -26.20
C PRO A 43 12.82 24.61 -27.25
N ALA A 44 12.29 23.39 -27.07
CA ALA A 44 11.30 22.79 -27.97
C ALA A 44 9.87 23.35 -27.79
N GLN A 45 9.60 24.11 -26.71
CA GLN A 45 8.26 24.62 -26.42
C GLN A 45 8.07 26.10 -26.78
N LYS A 46 7.11 26.36 -27.67
CA LYS A 46 6.67 27.72 -28.03
C LYS A 46 5.53 28.26 -27.14
N SER A 47 4.98 27.43 -26.26
CA SER A 47 3.83 27.78 -25.41
C SER A 47 4.30 28.24 -24.02
N PRO A 48 3.98 29.48 -23.58
CA PRO A 48 4.34 29.99 -22.26
C PRO A 48 3.88 29.09 -21.12
N THR A 49 2.70 28.49 -21.23
CA THR A 49 2.14 27.55 -20.25
C THR A 49 2.99 26.28 -20.13
N LYS A 50 3.47 25.74 -21.25
CA LYS A 50 4.32 24.53 -21.24
C LYS A 50 5.72 24.84 -20.70
N THR A 51 6.28 26.00 -21.03
CA THR A 51 7.56 26.46 -20.47
C THR A 51 7.47 26.63 -18.96
N ALA A 52 6.41 27.27 -18.45
CA ALA A 52 6.18 27.40 -17.00
C ALA A 52 6.00 26.04 -16.31
N TYR A 53 5.32 25.09 -16.95
CA TYR A 53 5.18 23.73 -16.43
C TYR A 53 6.52 22.98 -16.35
N ILE A 54 7.36 23.05 -17.38
CA ILE A 54 8.68 22.41 -17.37
C ILE A 54 9.59 23.05 -16.31
N ALA A 55 9.56 24.38 -16.16
CA ALA A 55 10.28 25.07 -15.10
C ALA A 55 9.85 24.61 -13.70
N MET A 56 8.54 24.44 -13.47
CA MET A 56 8.00 23.87 -12.23
C MET A 56 8.47 22.42 -12.00
N LEU A 57 8.61 21.61 -13.06
CA LEU A 57 9.14 20.25 -12.94
C LEU A 57 10.62 20.23 -12.54
N LEU A 58 11.43 21.12 -13.13
CA LEU A 58 12.85 21.26 -12.80
C LEU A 58 13.04 21.72 -11.35
N ASP A 59 12.30 22.75 -10.93
CA ASP A 59 12.32 23.24 -9.54
C ASP A 59 11.94 22.14 -8.54
N ARG A 60 10.84 21.41 -8.82
CA ARG A 60 10.44 20.25 -8.00
C ARG A 60 11.53 19.18 -7.96
N PHE A 61 12.15 18.88 -9.09
CA PHE A 61 13.20 17.86 -9.17
C PHE A 61 14.42 18.26 -8.33
N ASP A 62 14.89 19.50 -8.47
CA ASP A 62 16.03 20.02 -7.72
C ASP A 62 15.73 20.05 -6.21
N GLN A 63 14.50 20.40 -5.81
CA GLN A 63 14.05 20.32 -4.42
C GLN A 63 14.08 18.89 -3.88
N LEU A 64 13.48 17.93 -4.58
CA LEU A 64 13.46 16.51 -4.14
C LEU A 64 14.89 15.95 -4.03
N LEU A 65 15.76 16.28 -4.98
CA LEU A 65 17.16 15.88 -4.96
C LEU A 65 17.88 16.42 -3.73
N SER A 66 17.66 17.70 -3.40
CA SER A 66 18.26 18.33 -2.22
C SER A 66 17.82 17.67 -0.91
N LEU A 67 16.54 17.31 -0.80
CA LEU A 67 15.95 16.67 0.38
C LEU A 67 16.41 15.22 0.54
N SER A 68 16.64 14.51 -0.57
CA SER A 68 17.04 13.09 -0.55
C SER A 68 18.53 12.86 -0.21
N ASN A 69 19.34 13.91 -0.07
CA ASN A 69 20.80 13.79 -0.03
C ASN A 69 21.36 13.05 1.19
N ASN A 70 20.62 12.98 2.30
CA ASN A 70 21.10 12.39 3.56
C ASN A 70 20.67 10.92 3.76
N GLY A 71 19.95 10.33 2.80
CA GLY A 71 19.48 8.95 2.91
C GLY A 71 18.46 8.71 4.03
N LYS A 72 17.80 9.76 4.53
CA LYS A 72 16.69 9.66 5.48
C LYS A 72 15.33 9.86 4.81
N PRO A 73 14.22 9.40 5.41
CA PRO A 73 12.89 9.84 5.02
C PRO A 73 12.76 11.37 5.09
N PHE A 74 12.01 11.96 4.17
CA PHE A 74 11.79 13.40 4.15
C PHE A 74 10.36 13.77 3.74
N ILE A 75 9.94 14.95 4.18
CA ILE A 75 8.63 15.51 3.84
C ILE A 75 8.79 16.46 2.65
N TYR A 76 7.97 16.26 1.63
CA TYR A 76 7.79 17.21 0.55
C TYR A 76 6.43 17.89 0.68
N GLN A 77 6.46 19.20 0.96
CA GLN A 77 5.27 20.02 1.19
C GLN A 77 4.84 20.75 -0.09
N LYS A 78 3.58 20.58 -0.46
CA LYS A 78 2.86 21.39 -1.46
C LYS A 78 1.87 22.30 -0.74
N LYS A 79 1.26 23.24 -1.49
CA LYS A 79 0.28 24.20 -0.96
C LYS A 79 -0.82 23.56 -0.11
N ASN A 80 -1.39 22.44 -0.57
CA ASN A 80 -2.50 21.74 0.09
C ASN A 80 -2.20 20.26 0.36
N ALA A 81 -0.94 19.83 0.31
CA ALA A 81 -0.60 18.43 0.53
C ALA A 81 0.78 18.26 1.14
N ALA A 82 0.93 17.27 2.00
CA ALA A 82 2.22 16.80 2.50
C ALA A 82 2.45 15.39 1.99
N SER A 83 3.67 15.07 1.57
CA SER A 83 4.03 13.72 1.13
C SER A 83 5.30 13.24 1.81
N LEU A 84 5.31 11.99 2.24
CA LEU A 84 6.49 11.31 2.79
C LEU A 84 7.20 10.57 1.67
N HIS A 85 8.51 10.72 1.61
CA HIS A 85 9.38 10.13 0.59
C HIS A 85 10.57 9.44 1.26
N PHE A 86 10.98 8.29 0.73
CA PHE A 86 12.25 7.66 1.08
C PHE A 86 13.35 7.97 0.04
N ASP A 87 12.94 8.25 -1.18
CA ASP A 87 13.79 8.69 -2.27
C ASP A 87 13.03 9.68 -3.16
N ILE A 88 13.68 10.14 -4.23
CA ILE A 88 13.09 11.12 -5.15
C ILE A 88 11.98 10.53 -6.05
N TRP A 89 11.80 9.22 -6.07
CA TRP A 89 10.96 8.50 -7.03
C TRP A 89 9.62 8.06 -6.43
N SER A 90 9.63 7.75 -5.13
CA SER A 90 8.56 7.05 -4.46
C SER A 90 7.88 7.93 -3.41
N VAL A 91 6.61 8.23 -3.67
CA VAL A 91 5.70 8.74 -2.62
C VAL A 91 5.27 7.55 -1.78
N GLN A 92 5.68 7.54 -0.52
CA GLN A 92 5.30 6.50 0.45
C GLN A 92 3.94 6.80 1.07
N SER A 93 3.66 8.07 1.33
CA SER A 93 2.37 8.51 1.86
C SER A 93 2.06 9.92 1.39
N GLU A 94 0.77 10.25 1.26
CA GLU A 94 0.30 11.59 0.94
C GLU A 94 -0.92 11.95 1.80
N MET A 95 -0.96 13.20 2.26
CA MET A 95 -2.02 13.77 3.07
C MET A 95 -2.49 15.07 2.43
N ASP A 96 -3.80 15.24 2.21
CA ASP A 96 -4.40 16.54 1.92
C ASP A 96 -4.47 17.35 3.22
N SER A 97 -3.90 18.55 3.22
CA SER A 97 -3.85 19.39 4.41
C SER A 97 -5.21 19.94 4.83
N ASN A 98 -6.20 19.99 3.92
CA ASN A 98 -7.57 20.42 4.23
C ASN A 98 -8.42 19.28 4.81
N SER A 99 -8.08 18.04 4.48
CA SER A 99 -8.77 16.82 4.92
C SER A 99 -7.76 15.77 5.37
N PRO A 100 -7.05 15.99 6.50
CA PRO A 100 -5.88 15.18 6.89
C PRO A 100 -6.20 13.72 7.23
N ASP A 101 -7.47 13.42 7.52
CA ASP A 101 -7.98 12.08 7.82
C ASP A 101 -8.50 11.35 6.57
N GLU A 102 -8.54 11.99 5.40
CA GLU A 102 -8.96 11.33 4.16
C GLU A 102 -7.82 10.57 3.48
N LEU A 103 -8.17 9.45 2.85
CA LEU A 103 -7.22 8.63 2.12
C LEU A 103 -6.98 9.22 0.72
N VAL A 104 -5.75 9.64 0.45
CA VAL A 104 -5.37 10.19 -0.86
C VAL A 104 -4.99 9.07 -1.84
N LEU A 105 -4.10 8.16 -1.42
CA LEU A 105 -3.53 7.12 -2.27
C LEU A 105 -4.52 5.96 -2.49
N GLY A 106 -4.70 5.52 -3.73
CA GLY A 106 -5.72 4.54 -4.08
C GLY A 106 -5.51 3.16 -3.44
N TYR A 107 -4.26 2.72 -3.22
CA TYR A 107 -3.99 1.47 -2.51
C TYR A 107 -4.50 1.50 -1.07
N THR A 108 -4.37 2.62 -0.35
CA THR A 108 -4.87 2.75 1.03
C THR A 108 -6.40 2.65 1.07
N LYS A 109 -7.10 3.21 0.06
CA LYS A 109 -8.56 3.05 -0.11
C LYS A 109 -8.92 1.59 -0.37
N THR A 110 -8.13 0.91 -1.20
CA THR A 110 -8.33 -0.52 -1.46
C THR A 110 -8.11 -1.35 -0.20
N MET A 111 -7.09 -1.07 0.61
CA MET A 111 -6.83 -1.79 1.87
C MET A 111 -8.00 -1.69 2.86
N MET A 112 -8.70 -0.56 2.92
CA MET A 112 -9.95 -0.42 3.70
C MET A 112 -11.08 -1.34 3.23
N GLY A 113 -10.91 -2.07 2.13
CA GLY A 113 -11.82 -3.11 1.65
C GLY A 113 -12.10 -4.22 2.67
N PHE A 114 -11.26 -4.39 3.70
CA PHE A 114 -11.55 -5.31 4.81
C PHE A 114 -12.90 -4.99 5.50
N LEU A 115 -13.33 -3.72 5.48
CA LEU A 115 -14.61 -3.28 6.07
C LEU A 115 -15.83 -3.97 5.43
N LEU A 116 -15.70 -4.45 4.20
CA LEU A 116 -16.74 -5.24 3.53
C LEU A 116 -16.96 -6.60 4.22
N PHE A 117 -15.96 -7.10 4.94
CA PHE A 117 -15.95 -8.39 5.63
C PHE A 117 -16.02 -8.26 7.15
N ASN A 118 -15.44 -7.20 7.72
CA ASN A 118 -15.52 -6.87 9.13
C ASN A 118 -15.88 -5.39 9.30
N THR A 119 -17.17 -5.10 9.53
CA THR A 119 -17.69 -3.73 9.59
C THR A 119 -17.45 -3.03 10.93
N ASP A 120 -17.08 -3.77 11.98
CA ASP A 120 -16.92 -3.23 13.34
C ASP A 120 -15.76 -3.93 14.08
N PRO A 121 -14.52 -3.83 13.57
CA PRO A 121 -13.36 -4.44 14.21
C PRO A 121 -13.06 -3.76 15.55
N LYS A 122 -12.67 -4.54 16.56
CA LYS A 122 -12.32 -4.05 17.90
C LYS A 122 -10.81 -3.96 18.09
N LYS A 123 -10.03 -4.86 17.50
CA LYS A 123 -8.57 -4.88 17.61
C LYS A 123 -7.90 -4.86 16.24
N ILE A 124 -7.16 -3.79 15.96
CA ILE A 124 -6.47 -3.58 14.69
C ILE A 124 -4.96 -3.45 14.96
N ALA A 125 -4.16 -4.26 14.29
CA ALA A 125 -2.72 -4.08 14.20
C ALA A 125 -2.32 -3.63 12.80
N MET A 126 -1.32 -2.74 12.71
CA MET A 126 -0.78 -2.25 11.46
C MET A 126 0.75 -2.34 11.48
N ILE A 127 1.33 -2.98 10.48
CA ILE A 127 2.78 -3.03 10.27
C ILE A 127 3.13 -1.99 9.20
N GLY A 128 3.90 -0.97 9.60
CA GLY A 128 4.21 0.22 8.81
C GLY A 128 3.35 1.42 9.21
N LEU A 129 3.99 2.53 9.57
CA LEU A 129 3.30 3.79 9.86
C LEU A 129 3.17 4.66 8.60
N GLY A 130 4.26 4.82 7.85
CA GLY A 130 4.34 5.79 6.77
C GLY A 130 3.96 7.21 7.21
N GLY A 131 3.11 7.89 6.45
CA GLY A 131 2.49 9.17 6.85
C GLY A 131 1.21 8.99 7.70
N GLY A 132 0.92 7.77 8.14
CA GLY A 132 -0.19 7.43 9.03
C GLY A 132 -1.59 7.57 8.44
N SER A 133 -1.75 7.51 7.11
CA SER A 133 -3.05 7.60 6.45
C SER A 133 -4.05 6.55 6.95
N LEU A 134 -3.66 5.27 6.95
CA LEU A 134 -4.48 4.15 7.44
C LEU A 134 -4.75 4.25 8.95
N PRO A 135 -3.73 4.43 9.82
CA PRO A 135 -3.94 4.64 11.25
C PRO A 135 -4.91 5.78 11.59
N LYS A 136 -4.74 6.96 10.96
CA LYS A 136 -5.62 8.11 11.15
C LYS A 136 -7.05 7.82 10.72
N TYR A 137 -7.21 7.20 9.56
CA TYR A 137 -8.52 6.84 9.05
C TYR A 137 -9.25 5.89 10.00
N CYS A 138 -8.59 4.80 10.41
CA CYS A 138 -9.16 3.86 11.37
C CYS A 138 -9.46 4.54 12.71
N TYR A 139 -8.56 5.39 13.22
CA TYR A 139 -8.83 6.13 14.46
C TYR A 139 -10.07 7.02 14.30
N ARG A 140 -10.18 7.80 13.23
CA ARG A 140 -11.31 8.72 13.03
C ARG A 140 -12.64 8.00 12.85
N TYR A 141 -12.68 6.94 12.05
CA TYR A 141 -13.93 6.32 11.59
C TYR A 141 -14.29 5.01 12.29
N LEU A 142 -13.41 4.46 13.14
CA LEU A 142 -13.66 3.28 13.96
C LEU A 142 -13.41 3.62 15.43
N PRO A 143 -14.33 4.37 16.08
CA PRO A 143 -14.10 4.90 17.43
C PRO A 143 -13.99 3.81 18.51
N GLU A 144 -14.59 2.64 18.28
CA GLU A 144 -14.55 1.49 19.19
C GLU A 144 -13.32 0.59 19.00
N ALA A 145 -12.48 0.86 18.00
CA ALA A 145 -11.29 0.06 17.73
C ALA A 145 -10.11 0.53 18.58
N SER A 146 -9.41 -0.42 19.21
CA SER A 146 -8.03 -0.27 19.67
C SER A 146 -7.07 -0.56 18.51
N ILE A 147 -6.14 0.35 18.28
CA ILE A 147 -5.23 0.37 17.13
C ILE A 147 -3.80 0.40 17.65
N VAL A 148 -3.00 -0.56 17.21
CA VAL A 148 -1.55 -0.57 17.41
C VAL A 148 -0.85 -0.52 16.06
N VAL A 149 0.06 0.44 15.91
CA VAL A 149 0.88 0.61 14.71
C VAL A 149 2.32 0.31 15.08
N VAL A 150 2.99 -0.51 14.28
CA VAL A 150 4.39 -0.89 14.48
C VAL A 150 5.22 -0.33 13.35
N GLU A 151 6.20 0.50 13.70
CA GLU A 151 7.12 1.13 12.76
C GLU A 151 8.56 0.91 13.26
N LYS A 152 9.45 0.51 12.36
CA LYS A 152 10.84 0.21 12.71
C LYS A 152 11.73 1.43 12.62
N ASP A 153 11.42 2.35 11.70
CA ASP A 153 12.24 3.54 11.47
C ASP A 153 11.79 4.69 12.39
N PRO A 154 12.61 5.07 13.41
CA PRO A 154 12.28 6.18 14.30
C PRO A 154 12.16 7.53 13.57
N GLU A 155 12.79 7.70 12.40
CA GLU A 155 12.67 8.92 11.59
C GLU A 155 11.28 9.02 10.92
N VAL A 156 10.65 7.88 10.60
CA VAL A 156 9.25 7.85 10.14
C VAL A 156 8.30 8.18 11.28
N ILE A 157 8.58 7.70 12.50
CA ILE A 157 7.79 8.08 13.68
C ILE A 157 7.97 9.57 13.99
N ALA A 158 9.17 10.13 13.79
CA ALA A 158 9.45 11.53 14.08
C ALA A 158 8.61 12.52 13.24
N VAL A 159 8.10 12.11 12.07
CA VAL A 159 7.23 12.96 11.23
C VAL A 159 5.76 12.95 11.67
N ARG A 160 5.39 12.23 12.74
CA ARG A 160 4.01 12.05 13.24
C ARG A 160 3.20 13.35 13.31
N GLU A 161 3.76 14.40 13.90
CA GLU A 161 3.08 15.69 14.06
C GLU A 161 2.82 16.39 12.73
N HIS A 162 3.74 16.28 11.76
CA HIS A 162 3.58 16.88 10.43
C HIS A 162 2.43 16.27 9.64
N PHE A 163 2.10 15.01 9.91
CA PHE A 163 1.00 14.30 9.27
C PHE A 163 -0.28 14.26 10.11
N CYS A 164 -0.38 15.06 11.19
CA CYS A 164 -1.55 15.09 12.08
C CYS A 164 -1.93 13.70 12.64
N ILE A 165 -0.96 12.81 12.81
CA ILE A 165 -1.22 11.48 13.38
C ILE A 165 -1.55 11.67 14.87
N PRO A 166 -2.66 11.09 15.40
CA PRO A 166 -3.05 11.21 16.81
C PRO A 166 -1.90 10.88 17.75
N LYS A 167 -1.86 11.46 18.94
CA LYS A 167 -0.93 11.04 20.01
C LYS A 167 -1.35 9.68 20.59
N ASP A 168 -0.44 9.03 21.30
CA ASP A 168 -0.80 7.78 21.98
C ASP A 168 -1.86 8.04 23.06
N ASP A 169 -2.86 7.16 23.12
CA ASP A 169 -3.94 7.22 24.09
C ASP A 169 -4.41 5.80 24.47
N ALA A 170 -5.58 5.70 25.11
CA ALA A 170 -6.14 4.42 25.57
C ALA A 170 -6.43 3.42 24.43
N ARG A 171 -6.59 3.89 23.19
CA ARG A 171 -6.98 3.06 22.04
C ARG A 171 -6.09 3.25 20.81
N PHE A 172 -5.06 4.09 20.87
CA PHE A 172 -4.10 4.30 19.78
C PHE A 172 -2.67 4.29 20.29
N GLN A 173 -1.82 3.44 19.71
CA GLN A 173 -0.41 3.37 20.06
C GLN A 173 0.47 3.23 18.81
N VAL A 174 1.59 3.94 18.77
CA VAL A 174 2.66 3.73 17.79
C VAL A 174 3.89 3.16 18.51
N LEU A 175 4.29 1.95 18.14
CA LEU A 175 5.42 1.24 18.72
C LEU A 175 6.62 1.31 17.77
N CYS A 176 7.77 1.70 18.32
CA CYS A 176 9.05 1.62 17.61
C CYS A 176 9.62 0.20 17.75
N ALA A 177 9.31 -0.70 16.83
CA ALA A 177 9.71 -2.10 16.89
C ALA A 177 9.76 -2.75 15.49
N ASP A 178 10.34 -3.95 15.40
CA ASP A 178 10.26 -4.76 14.19
C ASP A 178 8.86 -5.38 14.07
N GLY A 179 8.24 -5.22 12.90
CA GLY A 179 6.88 -5.68 12.66
C GLY A 179 6.74 -7.20 12.63
N ALA A 180 7.76 -7.94 12.19
CA ALA A 180 7.70 -9.39 12.18
C ALA A 180 7.85 -9.97 13.59
N ASP A 181 8.75 -9.41 14.40
CA ASP A 181 8.91 -9.81 15.79
C ASP A 181 7.63 -9.53 16.59
N PHE A 182 7.01 -8.36 16.39
CA PHE A 182 5.72 -8.02 17.02
C PHE A 182 4.60 -9.01 16.67
N VAL A 183 4.51 -9.45 15.41
CA VAL A 183 3.48 -10.41 14.98
C VAL A 183 3.75 -11.80 15.54
N ASN A 184 5.02 -12.21 15.61
CA ASN A 184 5.42 -13.51 16.18
C ASN A 184 4.99 -13.66 17.64
N ASP A 185 5.08 -12.59 18.43
CA ASP A 185 4.68 -12.57 19.85
C ASP A 185 3.16 -12.56 20.08
N ALA A 186 2.35 -12.39 19.03
CA ALA A 186 0.90 -12.27 19.13
C ALA A 186 0.17 -13.57 18.79
N ALA A 187 -0.87 -13.91 19.56
CA ALA A 187 -1.69 -15.10 19.35
C ALA A 187 -3.19 -14.79 19.51
N ASN A 188 -3.99 -15.05 18.46
CA ASN A 188 -5.45 -14.87 18.44
C ASN A 188 -5.94 -13.51 18.96
N LEU A 189 -5.24 -12.44 18.62
CA LEU A 189 -5.44 -11.13 19.21
C LEU A 189 -6.20 -10.15 18.30
N PHE A 190 -5.93 -10.16 17.00
CA PHE A 190 -6.38 -9.09 16.11
C PHE A 190 -7.55 -9.49 15.23
N ASP A 191 -8.58 -8.63 15.16
CA ASP A 191 -9.69 -8.77 14.22
C ASP A 191 -9.26 -8.36 12.81
N VAL A 192 -8.34 -7.40 12.73
CA VAL A 192 -7.76 -6.90 11.48
C VAL A 192 -6.25 -6.75 11.64
N LEU A 193 -5.49 -7.34 10.71
CA LEU A 193 -4.05 -7.12 10.57
C LEU A 193 -3.76 -6.44 9.22
N ILE A 194 -3.18 -5.26 9.25
CA ILE A 194 -2.77 -4.53 8.06
C ILE A 194 -1.25 -4.63 7.91
N VAL A 195 -0.78 -5.06 6.74
CA VAL A 195 0.66 -5.14 6.42
C VAL A 195 0.97 -4.18 5.28
N ASP A 196 1.60 -3.06 5.61
CA ASP A 196 2.03 -1.97 4.71
C ASP A 196 3.47 -1.52 5.02
N GLY A 197 4.35 -2.49 5.30
CA GLY A 197 5.75 -2.22 5.66
C GLY A 197 6.67 -2.20 4.45
N PHE A 198 7.29 -1.06 4.18
CA PHE A 198 8.29 -0.88 3.12
C PHE A 198 9.52 -0.16 3.65
N GLU A 199 10.70 -0.54 3.16
CA GLU A 199 11.93 0.21 3.32
C GLU A 199 12.28 0.92 2.00
N ARG A 200 13.33 1.74 2.00
CA ARG A 200 13.88 2.40 0.80
C ARG A 200 14.12 1.43 -0.36
N THR A 201 14.52 0.19 -0.06
CA THR A 201 14.82 -0.84 -1.08
C THR A 201 13.62 -1.72 -1.45
N GLY A 202 12.42 -1.39 -0.94
CA GLY A 202 11.19 -2.16 -1.13
C GLY A 202 10.78 -2.93 0.12
N GLN A 203 9.94 -3.95 -0.07
CA GLN A 203 9.41 -4.73 1.05
C GLN A 203 10.51 -5.62 1.68
N PRO A 204 10.72 -5.56 3.02
CA PRO A 204 11.71 -6.37 3.71
C PRO A 204 11.50 -7.87 3.48
N ALA A 205 12.58 -8.63 3.28
CA ALA A 205 12.50 -10.06 2.99
C ALA A 205 11.78 -10.86 4.10
N GLN A 206 11.88 -10.41 5.35
CA GLN A 206 11.20 -11.01 6.50
C GLN A 206 9.67 -10.90 6.37
N LEU A 207 9.15 -9.72 6.00
CA LEU A 207 7.71 -9.51 5.75
C LEU A 207 7.17 -10.24 4.51
N CYS A 208 8.06 -10.80 3.69
CA CYS A 208 7.70 -11.61 2.52
C CYS A 208 7.83 -13.12 2.78
N SER A 209 8.29 -13.55 3.96
CA SER A 209 8.64 -14.94 4.25
C SER A 209 7.43 -15.82 4.54
N GLN A 210 7.58 -17.15 4.42
CA GLN A 210 6.52 -18.09 4.82
C GLN A 210 6.22 -17.98 6.32
N PHE A 211 7.27 -17.98 7.15
CA PHE A 211 7.16 -17.85 8.61
C PHE A 211 6.36 -16.60 9.02
N PHE A 212 6.61 -15.46 8.39
CA PHE A 212 5.86 -14.24 8.69
C PHE A 212 4.36 -14.38 8.42
N TYR A 213 3.96 -15.05 7.33
CA TYR A 213 2.53 -15.26 7.05
C TYR A 213 1.89 -16.34 7.93
N ASP A 214 2.66 -17.35 8.37
CA ASP A 214 2.22 -18.30 9.40
C ASP A 214 1.97 -17.57 10.74
N ASP A 215 2.88 -16.67 11.12
CA ASP A 215 2.76 -15.83 12.31
C ASP A 215 1.57 -14.87 12.19
N CYS A 216 1.35 -14.26 11.01
CA CYS A 216 0.18 -13.42 10.76
C CYS A 216 -1.13 -14.19 10.95
N HIS A 217 -1.21 -15.42 10.43
CA HIS A 217 -2.36 -16.28 10.63
C HIS A 217 -2.54 -16.65 12.12
N HIS A 218 -1.44 -16.88 12.85
CA HIS A 218 -1.48 -17.15 14.29
C HIS A 218 -1.99 -15.95 15.11
N ALA A 219 -1.51 -14.74 14.79
CA ALA A 219 -1.86 -13.50 15.46
C ALA A 219 -3.32 -13.07 15.27
N LEU A 220 -3.98 -13.48 14.18
CA LEU A 220 -5.39 -13.19 13.94
C LEU A 220 -6.32 -13.95 14.88
N ALA A 221 -7.36 -13.27 15.36
CA ALA A 221 -8.50 -13.87 16.03
C ALA A 221 -9.20 -14.91 15.11
N PRO A 222 -10.03 -15.82 15.64
CA PRO A 222 -10.65 -16.91 14.85
C PRO A 222 -11.34 -16.46 13.56
N ASP A 223 -12.00 -15.29 13.57
CA ASP A 223 -12.63 -14.67 12.39
C ASP A 223 -11.88 -13.42 11.91
N GLY A 224 -10.58 -13.35 12.18
CA GLY A 224 -9.73 -12.23 11.79
C GLY A 224 -9.42 -12.20 10.30
N ILE A 225 -9.17 -11.00 9.78
CA ILE A 225 -8.80 -10.74 8.38
C ILE A 225 -7.48 -9.96 8.32
N MET A 226 -6.62 -10.34 7.38
CA MET A 226 -5.42 -9.62 7.01
C MET A 226 -5.61 -8.88 5.68
N ALA A 227 -5.07 -7.67 5.57
CA ALA A 227 -4.91 -6.94 4.31
C ALA A 227 -3.44 -6.59 4.09
N VAL A 228 -2.86 -7.05 2.98
CA VAL A 228 -1.44 -6.86 2.64
C VAL A 228 -1.32 -5.99 1.40
N ASN A 229 -0.45 -4.97 1.46
CA ASN A 229 -0.02 -4.21 0.30
C ASN A 229 1.20 -4.86 -0.35
N LEU A 230 1.07 -5.32 -1.60
CA LEU A 230 2.19 -5.84 -2.40
C LEU A 230 2.52 -4.87 -3.54
N LEU A 231 3.77 -4.44 -3.64
CA LEU A 231 4.25 -3.68 -4.78
C LEU A 231 4.37 -4.60 -6.00
N HIS A 232 3.93 -4.18 -7.18
CA HIS A 232 4.06 -4.98 -8.41
C HIS A 232 5.50 -5.05 -8.88
N ALA A 233 6.22 -6.08 -8.40
CA ALA A 233 7.38 -6.64 -9.07
C ALA A 233 6.97 -8.00 -9.63
N GLU A 234 6.73 -8.06 -10.94
CA GLU A 234 6.10 -9.18 -11.66
C GLU A 234 6.67 -10.57 -11.35
N SER A 235 7.93 -10.66 -10.93
CA SER A 235 8.60 -11.94 -10.64
C SER A 235 8.42 -12.46 -9.21
N LYS A 236 8.10 -11.61 -8.22
CA LYS A 236 8.08 -12.00 -6.79
C LYS A 236 6.68 -12.12 -6.20
N ASN A 237 5.68 -11.43 -6.76
CA ASN A 237 4.33 -11.39 -6.19
C ASN A 237 3.65 -12.76 -6.18
N ASN A 238 3.90 -13.60 -7.18
CA ASN A 238 3.33 -14.96 -7.19
C ASN A 238 3.84 -15.80 -6.02
N ILE A 239 5.14 -15.72 -5.71
CA ILE A 239 5.74 -16.46 -4.59
C ILE A 239 5.15 -15.98 -3.26
N ILE A 240 5.01 -14.66 -3.09
CA ILE A 240 4.44 -14.09 -1.87
C ILE A 240 2.96 -14.48 -1.73
N LEU A 241 2.19 -14.37 -2.81
CA LEU A 241 0.79 -14.77 -2.83
C LEU A 241 0.61 -16.26 -2.51
N ASP A 242 1.49 -17.13 -3.02
CA ASP A 242 1.44 -18.57 -2.74
C ASP A 242 1.76 -18.85 -1.26
N ARG A 243 2.67 -18.09 -0.63
CA ARG A 243 2.93 -18.18 0.82
C ARG A 243 1.73 -17.75 1.65
N ILE A 244 1.07 -16.66 1.26
CA ILE A 244 -0.17 -16.22 1.90
C ILE A 244 -1.24 -17.30 1.74
N ARG A 245 -1.45 -17.83 0.53
CA ARG A 245 -2.40 -18.93 0.28
C ARG A 245 -2.11 -20.16 1.14
N HIS A 246 -0.85 -20.53 1.29
CA HIS A 246 -0.45 -21.66 2.13
C HIS A 246 -0.87 -21.45 3.59
N SER A 247 -0.53 -20.29 4.16
CA SER A 247 -0.81 -19.97 5.57
C SER A 247 -2.30 -19.86 5.86
N PHE A 248 -3.10 -19.45 4.86
CA PHE A 248 -4.53 -19.17 4.99
C PHE A 248 -5.42 -20.22 4.31
N ASN A 249 -4.89 -21.40 3.95
CA ASN A 249 -5.64 -22.49 3.30
C ASN A 249 -6.48 -22.02 2.10
N ASP A 250 -5.89 -21.22 1.22
CA ASP A 250 -6.53 -20.59 0.04
C ASP A 250 -7.71 -19.64 0.33
N ALA A 251 -7.99 -19.29 1.59
CA ALA A 251 -8.95 -18.24 1.97
C ALA A 251 -8.37 -16.84 1.68
N VAL A 252 -8.19 -16.54 0.39
CA VAL A 252 -7.45 -15.37 -0.12
C VAL A 252 -8.15 -14.73 -1.34
N ILE A 253 -8.22 -13.40 -1.36
CA ILE A 253 -8.64 -12.61 -2.51
C ILE A 253 -7.56 -11.55 -2.80
N ALA A 254 -6.92 -11.63 -3.96
CA ALA A 254 -5.96 -10.63 -4.44
C ALA A 254 -6.62 -9.76 -5.52
N ILE A 255 -6.53 -8.44 -5.38
CA ILE A 255 -7.05 -7.47 -6.35
C ILE A 255 -6.05 -6.35 -6.62
N ASP A 256 -6.08 -5.80 -7.82
CA ASP A 256 -5.31 -4.59 -8.12
C ASP A 256 -5.90 -3.40 -7.37
N ALA A 257 -5.00 -2.60 -6.80
CA ALA A 257 -5.33 -1.40 -6.08
C ALA A 257 -5.86 -0.30 -7.02
N GLN A 258 -6.71 0.56 -6.46
CA GLN A 258 -7.19 1.72 -7.20
C GLN A 258 -6.02 2.65 -7.55
N ASP A 259 -6.02 3.17 -8.78
CA ASP A 259 -5.10 4.22 -9.27
C ASP A 259 -3.61 4.00 -8.95
N SER A 260 -3.19 2.75 -8.83
CA SER A 260 -1.82 2.38 -8.49
C SER A 260 -1.45 1.02 -9.09
N THR A 261 -0.18 0.68 -9.03
CA THR A 261 0.34 -0.62 -9.47
C THR A 261 0.45 -1.59 -8.30
N ASN A 262 -0.25 -1.37 -7.19
CA ASN A 262 -0.18 -2.23 -6.03
C ASN A 262 -1.20 -3.36 -6.17
N THR A 263 -0.89 -4.54 -5.63
CA THR A 263 -1.88 -5.61 -5.43
C THR A 263 -2.21 -5.66 -3.95
N ILE A 264 -3.49 -5.56 -3.62
CA ILE A 264 -3.98 -5.76 -2.26
C ILE A 264 -4.46 -7.19 -2.11
N VAL A 265 -3.93 -7.88 -1.11
CA VAL A 265 -4.31 -9.25 -0.77
C VAL A 265 -5.09 -9.26 0.53
N PHE A 266 -6.33 -9.72 0.48
CA PHE A 266 -7.13 -10.05 1.66
C PHE A 266 -7.01 -11.54 1.96
N ALA A 267 -6.77 -11.90 3.21
CA ALA A 267 -6.74 -13.29 3.66
C ALA A 267 -7.44 -13.42 5.01
N CYS A 268 -8.20 -14.49 5.27
CA CYS A 268 -8.91 -14.65 6.55
C CYS A 268 -8.68 -16.02 7.18
N LYS A 269 -8.63 -16.04 8.52
CA LYS A 269 -8.47 -17.27 9.31
C LYS A 269 -9.74 -18.12 9.34
N GLY A 270 -10.89 -17.46 9.43
CA GLY A 270 -12.22 -18.07 9.34
C GLY A 270 -12.77 -18.05 7.91
N ALA A 271 -14.09 -17.97 7.78
CA ALA A 271 -14.80 -18.00 6.49
C ALA A 271 -15.32 -16.62 6.05
N MET A 272 -14.75 -15.52 6.55
CA MET A 272 -15.20 -14.16 6.23
C MET A 272 -15.18 -13.85 4.73
N LEU A 273 -14.19 -14.38 4.00
CA LEU A 273 -14.09 -14.19 2.55
C LEU A 273 -15.06 -15.06 1.74
N ASP A 274 -15.84 -15.94 2.39
CA ASP A 274 -16.89 -16.75 1.75
C ASP A 274 -18.28 -16.11 1.86
N LEU A 275 -18.40 -14.96 2.54
CA LEU A 275 -19.66 -14.25 2.69
C LEU A 275 -20.33 -14.02 1.32
N PRO A 276 -21.65 -14.27 1.18
CA PRO A 276 -22.33 -14.13 -0.10
C PRO A 276 -22.18 -12.74 -0.70
N ASP A 277 -22.09 -12.67 -2.03
CA ASP A 277 -21.91 -11.41 -2.78
C ASP A 277 -23.00 -10.37 -2.42
N GLN A 278 -24.22 -10.84 -2.11
CA GLN A 278 -25.34 -9.99 -1.65
C GLN A 278 -25.10 -9.36 -0.28
N VAL A 279 -24.44 -10.08 0.64
CA VAL A 279 -24.08 -9.57 1.97
C VAL A 279 -23.00 -8.51 1.85
N VAL A 280 -21.97 -8.76 1.03
CA VAL A 280 -20.91 -7.78 0.73
C VAL A 280 -21.50 -6.50 0.12
N ALA A 281 -22.40 -6.63 -0.87
CA ALA A 281 -23.10 -5.49 -1.47
C ALA A 281 -24.04 -4.78 -0.46
N GLY A 282 -24.64 -5.51 0.47
CA GLY A 282 -25.45 -4.97 1.55
C GLY A 282 -24.64 -4.10 2.52
N ARG A 283 -23.47 -4.60 2.93
CA ARG A 283 -22.55 -3.88 3.83
C ARG A 283 -22.00 -2.62 3.19
N LEU A 284 -21.65 -2.66 1.90
CA LEU A 284 -21.21 -1.47 1.16
C LEU A 284 -22.19 -0.31 1.31
N ARG A 285 -23.51 -0.57 1.22
CA ARG A 285 -24.52 0.50 1.39
C ARG A 285 -24.50 1.13 2.78
N GLY A 286 -24.26 0.35 3.82
CA GLY A 286 -24.13 0.87 5.19
C GLY A 286 -22.86 1.68 5.39
N LEU A 287 -21.75 1.22 4.83
CA LEU A 287 -20.44 1.87 4.95
C LEU A 287 -20.42 3.25 4.28
N VAL A 288 -21.11 3.44 3.14
CA VAL A 288 -21.17 4.73 2.43
C VAL A 288 -21.69 5.88 3.31
N CYS A 289 -22.53 5.58 4.31
CA CYS A 289 -23.03 6.59 5.23
C CYS A 289 -22.11 6.86 6.44
N GLN A 290 -21.18 5.95 6.72
CA GLN A 290 -20.32 5.97 7.92
C GLN A 290 -18.88 6.35 7.60
N HIS A 291 -18.46 6.13 6.35
CA HIS A 291 -17.09 6.26 5.90
C HIS A 291 -17.01 7.18 4.69
N THR A 292 -15.99 8.05 4.68
CA THR A 292 -15.68 8.90 3.52
C THR A 292 -14.94 8.16 2.40
N VAL A 293 -14.39 6.96 2.66
CA VAL A 293 -13.70 6.18 1.64
C VAL A 293 -14.70 5.52 0.70
N ASP A 294 -14.53 5.74 -0.61
CA ASP A 294 -15.34 5.04 -1.62
C ASP A 294 -14.84 3.61 -1.84
N LEU A 295 -15.61 2.65 -1.31
CA LEU A 295 -15.34 1.22 -1.45
C LEU A 295 -16.03 0.57 -2.65
N HIS A 296 -16.79 1.31 -3.48
CA HIS A 296 -17.44 0.72 -4.67
C HIS A 296 -16.43 0.10 -5.64
N PRO A 297 -15.30 0.75 -5.98
CA PRO A 297 -14.34 0.15 -6.90
C PRO A 297 -13.70 -1.11 -6.29
N THR A 298 -13.36 -1.08 -5.00
CA THR A 298 -12.83 -2.24 -4.27
C THR A 298 -13.81 -3.40 -4.24
N ALA A 299 -15.08 -3.16 -3.89
CA ALA A 299 -16.12 -4.17 -3.89
C ALA A 299 -16.32 -4.78 -5.28
N ARG A 300 -16.32 -3.95 -6.34
CA ARG A 300 -16.40 -4.43 -7.72
C ARG A 300 -15.23 -5.36 -8.06
N SER A 301 -14.00 -4.98 -7.72
CA SER A 301 -12.81 -5.80 -7.97
C SER A 301 -12.87 -7.13 -7.22
N ILE A 302 -13.29 -7.13 -5.95
CA ILE A 302 -13.48 -8.34 -5.14
C ILE A 302 -14.50 -9.28 -5.80
N LEU A 303 -15.68 -8.76 -6.18
CA LEU A 303 -16.74 -9.54 -6.79
C LEU A 303 -16.33 -10.12 -8.15
N LEU A 304 -15.59 -9.35 -8.95
CA LEU A 304 -15.01 -9.82 -10.20
C LEU A 304 -14.00 -10.94 -9.96
N GLN A 305 -13.08 -10.75 -9.01
CA GLN A 305 -12.06 -11.75 -8.68
C GLN A 305 -12.69 -13.06 -8.18
N ARG A 306 -13.73 -12.99 -7.35
CA ARG A 306 -14.50 -14.18 -6.92
C ARG A 306 -15.11 -14.94 -8.10
N ARG A 307 -15.59 -14.23 -9.13
CA ARG A 307 -16.10 -14.88 -10.36
C ARG A 307 -14.98 -15.55 -11.14
N LEU A 308 -13.84 -14.89 -11.28
CA LEU A 308 -12.65 -15.47 -11.94
C LEU A 308 -12.16 -16.73 -11.23
N ASN A 309 -12.06 -16.71 -9.90
CA ASN A 309 -11.66 -17.87 -9.09
C ASN A 309 -12.62 -19.05 -9.29
N ARG A 310 -13.95 -18.79 -9.32
CA ARG A 310 -14.96 -19.83 -9.59
C ARG A 310 -14.81 -20.45 -10.98
N ILE A 311 -14.56 -19.64 -12.02
CA ILE A 311 -14.33 -20.12 -13.38
C ILE A 311 -13.05 -20.97 -13.44
N ALA A 312 -11.95 -20.50 -12.85
CA ALA A 312 -10.69 -21.23 -12.79
C ALA A 312 -10.86 -22.60 -12.13
N CYS A 313 -11.57 -22.67 -11.00
CA CYS A 313 -11.89 -23.93 -10.32
C CYS A 313 -12.65 -24.91 -11.24
N LEU A 314 -13.69 -24.44 -11.94
CA LEU A 314 -14.46 -25.28 -12.87
C LEU A 314 -13.60 -25.80 -14.05
N THR A 315 -12.74 -24.96 -14.62
CA THR A 315 -11.83 -25.38 -15.69
C THR A 315 -10.80 -26.40 -15.23
N SER A 316 -10.28 -26.26 -14.01
CA SER A 316 -9.33 -27.21 -13.41
C SER A 316 -9.97 -28.57 -13.11
N ALA A 317 -11.22 -28.59 -12.64
CA ALA A 317 -11.97 -29.81 -12.39
C ALA A 317 -12.26 -30.60 -13.68
N ASN A 318 -12.62 -29.91 -14.77
CA ASN A 318 -12.84 -30.52 -16.09
C ASN A 318 -11.57 -31.04 -16.77
N SER A 319 -10.38 -30.55 -16.38
CA SER A 319 -9.10 -31.05 -16.89
C SER A 319 -8.65 -32.36 -16.25
N ARG A 320 -9.10 -32.65 -15.00
CA ARG A 320 -8.77 -33.87 -14.26
C ARG A 320 -9.67 -35.07 -14.59
N THR A 321 -10.76 -34.86 -15.34
CA THR A 321 -11.75 -35.90 -15.69
C THR A 321 -11.56 -36.49 -17.09
N LYS A 322 -10.54 -36.07 -17.87
CA LYS A 322 -10.18 -36.77 -19.11
C LYS A 322 -9.34 -38.02 -18.76
N PRO A 323 -9.83 -39.24 -19.01
CA PRO A 323 -9.00 -40.43 -18.84
C PRO A 323 -7.82 -40.34 -19.81
N ARG A 324 -6.60 -40.63 -19.31
CA ARG A 324 -5.45 -40.87 -20.18
C ARG A 324 -5.84 -42.04 -21.08
N ALA A 325 -6.00 -41.77 -22.38
CA ALA A 325 -6.12 -42.82 -23.37
C ALA A 325 -4.81 -43.62 -23.36
N CYS A 326 -4.90 -44.89 -22.99
CA CYS A 326 -3.87 -45.90 -23.24
C CYS A 326 -3.76 -46.18 -24.74
#